data_AF-A0A9W7YTQ4-F1
#
_entry.id   AF-A0A9W7YTQ4-F1
#
_cell.length_a   1.000
_cell.length_b   1.000
_cell.length_c   1.000
_cell.angle_alpha   90.00
_cell.angle_beta   90.00
_cell.angle_gamma   90.00
#
_symmetry.space_group_name_H-M   'P 1'
#
loop_
_entity.id
_entity.type
_entity.pdbx_description
1 polymer ?
#
loop_
_entity_poly.entity_id
_entity_poly.type
_entity_poly.pdbx_seq_one_letter_code
_entity_poly.pdbx_strand_id
1 'polypeptide(L)'
;MSPTPSLVGRFVVEHAALALTTRQVSREQVEHALTPTKQQRTILIVICAYVLGILVLWNIPYVNIVLLPFKLVTVALHEFCHAAAGLCTGAKIKSITIDPDEGGLTRMSGGKWCCVMPAGYLGSSFLGALMVFAGFDVLASKI
;
A
#
# COMPACT_ATOMS: atom_id res chain seq x y z
N MET A 1 -6.04 33.85 -50.32
CA MET A 1 -5.61 35.09 -49.65
C MET A 1 -5.99 34.94 -48.17
N SER A 2 -5.08 34.40 -47.35
CA SER A 2 -5.36 34.17 -45.92
C SER A 2 -5.30 35.49 -45.15
N PRO A 3 -6.26 35.78 -44.25
CA PRO A 3 -6.23 37.00 -43.46
C PRO A 3 -4.99 37.00 -42.56
N THR A 4 -4.22 38.07 -42.59
CA THR A 4 -3.13 38.30 -41.64
C THR A 4 -3.74 38.46 -40.24
N PRO A 5 -3.29 37.70 -39.23
CA PRO A 5 -3.86 37.81 -37.89
C PRO A 5 -3.59 39.19 -37.31
N SER A 6 -4.62 39.77 -36.67
CA SER A 6 -4.54 41.08 -36.00
C SER A 6 -3.49 41.05 -34.89
N LEU A 7 -2.96 42.23 -34.54
CA LEU A 7 -1.95 42.42 -33.49
C LEU A 7 -2.37 41.76 -32.14
N VAL A 8 -3.67 41.82 -31.84
CA VAL A 8 -4.29 41.18 -30.68
C VAL A 8 -4.26 39.66 -30.77
N GLY A 9 -4.52 39.09 -31.96
CA GLY A 9 -4.45 37.64 -32.18
C GLY A 9 -3.03 37.09 -31.99
N ARG A 10 -2.00 37.84 -32.41
CA ARG A 10 -0.59 37.45 -32.16
C ARG A 10 -0.25 37.47 -30.66
N PHE A 11 -0.69 38.50 -29.95
CA PHE A 11 -0.44 38.65 -28.52
C PHE A 11 -1.05 37.50 -27.69
N VAL A 12 -2.29 37.11 -28.01
CA VAL A 12 -2.98 35.99 -27.35
C VAL A 12 -2.28 34.65 -27.63
N VAL A 13 -1.84 34.42 -28.87
CA VAL A 13 -1.12 33.20 -29.25
C VAL A 13 0.25 33.12 -28.56
N GLU A 14 1.00 34.22 -28.50
CA GLU A 14 2.28 34.25 -27.78
C GLU A 14 2.12 34.00 -26.28
N HIS A 15 1.15 34.65 -25.63
CA HIS A 15 0.90 34.43 -24.21
C HIS A 15 0.43 33.00 -23.91
N ALA A 16 -0.42 32.43 -24.76
CA ALA A 16 -0.83 31.03 -24.64
C ALA A 16 0.36 30.07 -24.82
N ALA A 17 1.24 30.32 -25.80
CA ALA A 17 2.45 29.52 -26.01
C ALA A 17 3.43 29.60 -24.84
N LEU A 18 3.59 30.78 -24.23
CA LEU A 18 4.46 31.01 -23.08
C LEU A 18 3.90 30.36 -21.80
N ALA A 19 2.58 30.44 -21.60
CA ALA A 19 1.87 29.75 -20.52
C ALA A 19 1.93 28.22 -20.67
N LEU A 20 1.83 27.70 -21.90
CA LEU A 20 1.98 26.27 -22.18
C LEU A 20 3.42 25.79 -21.97
N THR A 21 4.42 26.58 -22.36
CA THR A 21 5.85 26.28 -22.14
C THR A 21 6.20 26.31 -20.65
N THR A 22 5.64 27.25 -19.89
CA THR A 22 5.80 27.34 -18.42
C THR A 22 5.14 26.16 -17.70
N ARG A 23 4.08 25.58 -18.29
CA ARG A 23 3.39 24.38 -17.79
C ARG A 23 3.99 23.06 -18.31
N GLN A 24 4.82 23.10 -19.34
CA GLN A 24 5.59 21.95 -19.78
C GLN A 24 6.68 21.67 -18.75
N VAL A 25 6.39 20.75 -17.83
CA VAL A 25 7.40 20.13 -16.99
C VAL A 25 8.49 19.62 -17.93
N SER A 26 9.68 20.21 -17.83
CA SER A 26 10.81 19.84 -18.69
C SER A 26 11.10 18.35 -18.52
N ARG A 27 11.43 17.65 -19.62
CA ARG A 27 11.84 16.25 -19.55
C ARG A 27 12.97 16.03 -18.55
N GLU A 28 13.88 17.00 -18.41
CA GLU A 28 14.96 16.97 -17.43
C GLU A 28 14.47 17.06 -15.97
N GLN A 29 13.42 17.85 -15.72
CA GLN A 29 12.80 17.93 -14.39
C GLN A 29 12.08 16.62 -14.04
N VAL A 30 11.43 15.99 -15.04
CA VAL A 30 10.84 14.66 -14.87
C VAL A 30 11.92 13.62 -14.64
N GLU A 31 13.01 13.63 -15.41
CA GLU A 31 14.13 12.70 -15.24
C GLU A 31 14.76 12.84 -13.85
N HIS A 32 15.06 14.05 -13.40
CA HIS A 32 15.64 14.28 -12.07
C HIS A 32 14.67 13.89 -10.94
N ALA A 33 13.37 14.04 -11.13
CA ALA A 33 12.36 13.57 -10.17
C ALA A 33 12.20 12.03 -10.17
N LEU A 34 12.46 11.38 -11.30
CA LEU A 34 12.36 9.93 -11.46
C LEU A 34 13.67 9.20 -11.18
N THR A 35 14.82 9.87 -11.08
CA THR A 35 16.08 9.24 -10.70
C THR A 35 16.12 8.95 -9.19
N PRO A 36 16.04 7.68 -8.76
CA PRO A 36 16.09 7.35 -7.34
C PRO A 36 17.50 7.59 -6.78
N THR A 37 17.57 8.07 -5.54
CA THR A 37 18.82 8.18 -4.81
C THR A 37 19.47 6.81 -4.58
N LYS A 38 20.79 6.78 -4.34
CA LYS A 38 21.53 5.52 -4.04
C LYS A 38 20.91 4.74 -2.87
N GLN A 39 20.41 5.46 -1.86
CA GLN A 39 19.76 4.86 -0.69
C GLN A 39 18.38 4.28 -1.03
N GLN A 40 17.53 5.01 -1.76
CA GLN A 40 16.24 4.49 -2.24
C GLN A 40 16.41 3.23 -3.10
N ARG A 41 17.42 3.22 -3.99
CA ARG A 41 17.76 2.05 -4.80
C ARG A 41 18.15 0.85 -3.93
N THR A 42 18.93 1.07 -2.88
CA THR A 42 19.35 0.01 -1.94
C THR A 42 18.16 -0.55 -1.18
N ILE A 43 17.29 0.31 -0.64
CA ILE A 43 16.07 -0.10 0.07
C ILE A 43 15.18 -0.93 -0.86
N LEU A 44 14.98 -0.48 -2.10
CA LEU A 44 14.17 -1.20 -3.08
C LEU A 44 14.74 -2.60 -3.38
N ILE A 45 16.06 -2.70 -3.58
CA ILE A 45 16.74 -3.99 -3.81
C ILE A 45 16.55 -4.93 -2.62
N VAL A 46 16.72 -4.42 -1.39
CA VAL A 46 16.54 -5.21 -0.17
C VAL A 46 15.10 -5.70 -0.03
N ILE A 47 14.10 -4.83 -0.27
CA ILE A 47 12.69 -5.23 -0.26
C ILE A 47 12.43 -6.32 -1.30
N CYS A 48 12.90 -6.16 -2.54
CA CYS A 48 12.77 -7.19 -3.58
C CYS A 48 13.42 -8.51 -3.16
N ALA A 49 14.62 -8.47 -2.58
CA ALA A 49 15.30 -9.67 -2.09
C ALA A 49 14.50 -10.37 -0.99
N TYR A 50 13.92 -9.64 -0.03
CA TYR A 50 13.06 -10.21 1.00
C TYR A 50 11.79 -10.82 0.43
N VAL A 51 11.11 -10.13 -0.49
CA VAL A 51 9.90 -10.66 -1.15
C VAL A 51 10.19 -11.99 -1.85
N LEU A 52 11.27 -12.06 -2.62
CA LEU A 52 11.69 -13.29 -3.30
C LEU A 52 12.08 -14.38 -2.30
N GLY A 53 12.84 -14.03 -1.26
CA GLY A 53 13.24 -14.96 -0.20
C GLY A 53 12.04 -15.57 0.51
N ILE A 54 11.07 -14.75 0.94
CA ILE A 54 9.85 -15.19 1.59
C ILE A 54 9.03 -16.09 0.66
N LEU A 55 8.90 -15.73 -0.62
CA LEU A 55 8.15 -16.53 -1.61
C LEU A 55 8.77 -17.93 -1.80
N VAL A 56 10.09 -18.02 -1.89
CA VAL A 56 10.80 -19.30 -2.00
C VAL A 56 10.64 -20.10 -0.71
N LEU A 57 10.87 -19.48 0.45
CA LEU A 57 10.73 -20.14 1.75
C LEU A 57 9.30 -20.67 1.99
N TRP A 58 8.28 -19.96 1.50
CA TRP A 58 6.88 -20.36 1.64
C TRP A 58 6.55 -21.65 0.89
N ASN A 59 7.25 -21.96 -0.20
CA ASN A 59 7.02 -23.14 -1.03
C ASN A 59 7.77 -24.40 -0.54
N ILE A 60 8.62 -24.31 0.47
CA ILE A 60 9.42 -25.44 0.97
C ILE A 60 8.65 -26.18 2.09
N PRO A 61 8.39 -27.50 1.95
CA PRO A 61 7.48 -28.24 2.85
C PRO A 61 7.97 -28.37 4.31
N TYR A 62 9.26 -28.19 4.58
CA TYR A 62 9.81 -28.24 5.96
C TYR A 62 9.91 -26.87 6.63
N VAL A 63 10.16 -25.82 5.84
CA VAL A 63 10.26 -24.44 6.36
C VAL A 63 8.88 -23.90 6.73
N ASN A 64 7.83 -24.39 6.08
CA ASN A 64 6.45 -24.05 6.40
C ASN A 64 6.12 -24.28 7.90
N ILE A 65 6.60 -25.36 8.50
CA ILE A 65 6.35 -25.66 9.93
C ILE A 65 6.96 -24.59 10.84
N VAL A 66 8.16 -24.08 10.50
CA VAL A 66 8.83 -23.02 11.25
C VAL A 66 8.13 -21.66 11.04
N LEU A 67 7.57 -21.45 9.85
CA LEU A 67 6.82 -20.24 9.50
C LEU A 67 5.37 -20.24 10.00
N LEU A 68 4.82 -21.40 10.35
CA LEU A 68 3.45 -21.58 10.81
C LEU A 68 3.01 -20.57 11.88
N PRO A 69 3.76 -20.33 12.99
CA PRO A 69 3.36 -19.32 13.97
C PRO A 69 3.21 -17.91 13.37
N PHE A 70 4.09 -17.53 12.43
CA PHE A 70 4.00 -16.23 11.76
C PHE A 70 2.80 -16.14 10.80
N LYS A 71 2.49 -17.23 10.11
CA LYS A 71 1.31 -17.32 9.25
C LYS A 71 0.02 -17.21 10.05
N LEU A 72 -0.07 -17.92 11.18
CA LEU A 72 -1.22 -17.86 12.07
C LEU A 72 -1.42 -16.46 12.67
N VAL A 73 -0.34 -15.74 13.01
CA VAL A 73 -0.44 -14.34 13.44
C VAL A 73 -1.01 -13.45 12.33
N THR A 74 -0.62 -13.67 11.08
CA THR A 74 -1.13 -12.89 9.95
C THR A 74 -2.62 -13.14 9.73
N VAL A 75 -3.06 -14.40 9.79
CA VAL A 75 -4.49 -14.76 9.74
C VAL A 75 -5.25 -14.21 10.94
N ALA A 76 -4.67 -14.28 12.14
CA ALA A 76 -5.27 -13.71 13.35
C ALA A 76 -5.50 -12.20 13.23
N LEU A 77 -4.53 -11.45 12.71
CA LEU A 77 -4.66 -10.01 12.48
C LEU A 77 -5.71 -9.70 11.41
N HIS A 78 -5.81 -10.52 10.36
CA HIS A 78 -6.84 -10.39 9.34
C HIS A 78 -8.25 -10.52 9.92
N GLU A 79 -8.49 -11.58 10.70
CA GLU A 79 -9.76 -11.83 11.37
C GLU A 79 -10.05 -10.78 12.46
N PHE A 80 -9.02 -10.31 13.15
CA PHE A 80 -9.14 -9.21 14.11
C PHE A 80 -9.60 -7.92 13.42
N CYS A 81 -9.12 -7.60 12.22
CA CYS A 81 -9.56 -6.42 11.49
C CYS A 81 -11.05 -6.51 11.07
N HIS A 82 -11.52 -7.69 10.69
CA HIS A 82 -12.96 -7.93 10.49
C HIS A 82 -13.74 -7.65 11.79
N ALA A 83 -13.30 -8.21 12.91
CA ALA A 83 -13.95 -8.02 14.20
C ALA A 83 -13.94 -6.54 14.66
N ALA A 84 -12.83 -5.84 14.48
CA ALA A 84 -12.69 -4.43 14.83
C ALA A 84 -13.61 -3.54 13.98
N ALA A 85 -13.62 -3.72 12.65
CA ALA A 85 -14.53 -2.99 11.77
C ALA A 85 -16.01 -3.33 12.06
N GLY A 86 -16.29 -4.59 12.40
CA GLY A 86 -17.59 -5.03 12.88
C GLY A 86 -18.02 -4.23 14.10
N LEU A 87 -17.18 -4.20 15.14
CA LEU A 87 -17.46 -3.49 16.39
C LEU A 87 -17.68 -1.98 16.15
N CYS A 88 -16.85 -1.35 15.33
CA CYS A 88 -16.99 0.07 14.96
C CYS A 88 -18.29 0.37 14.19
N THR A 89 -18.83 -0.61 13.45
CA THR A 89 -20.08 -0.45 12.70
C THR A 89 -21.32 -0.95 13.46
N GLY A 90 -21.16 -1.36 14.73
CA GLY A 90 -22.24 -1.83 15.59
C GLY A 90 -22.57 -3.32 15.44
N ALA A 91 -21.68 -4.13 14.88
CA ALA A 91 -21.81 -5.58 14.85
C ALA A 91 -21.51 -6.20 16.22
N LYS A 92 -22.20 -7.30 16.54
CA LYS A 92 -21.91 -8.13 17.71
C LYS A 92 -21.04 -9.31 17.28
N ILE A 93 -19.81 -9.36 17.80
CA ILE A 93 -18.88 -10.46 17.56
C ILE A 93 -19.31 -11.67 18.40
N LYS A 94 -19.46 -12.83 17.76
CA LYS A 94 -19.86 -14.09 18.41
C LYS A 94 -18.66 -14.98 18.72
N SER A 95 -17.77 -15.17 17.75
CA SER A 95 -16.55 -15.96 17.91
C SER A 95 -15.52 -15.61 16.84
N ILE A 96 -14.25 -15.79 17.15
CA ILE A 96 -13.14 -15.75 16.20
C ILE A 96 -12.45 -17.12 16.29
N THR A 97 -12.33 -17.80 15.16
CA THR A 97 -11.67 -19.10 15.06
C THR A 97 -10.50 -18.97 14.09
N ILE A 98 -9.37 -19.57 14.44
CA ILE A 98 -8.16 -19.61 13.62
C ILE A 98 -7.82 -21.08 13.43
N ASP A 99 -7.77 -21.51 12.18
CA ASP A 99 -7.46 -22.88 11.81
C ASP A 99 -5.96 -23.01 11.51
N PRO A 100 -5.32 -24.12 11.92
CA PRO A 100 -3.91 -24.37 11.65
C PRO A 100 -3.62 -24.53 10.15
N ASP A 101 -4.63 -24.80 9.32
CA ASP A 101 -4.54 -24.89 7.86
C ASP A 101 -4.59 -23.50 7.17
N GLU A 102 -3.99 -22.48 7.80
CA GLU A 102 -3.91 -21.10 7.29
C GLU A 102 -5.30 -20.42 7.10
N GLY A 103 -6.33 -20.93 7.78
CA GLY A 103 -7.71 -20.46 7.68
C GLY A 103 -8.17 -19.66 8.90
N GLY A 104 -9.23 -18.86 8.74
CA GLY A 104 -9.83 -18.07 9.81
C GLY A 104 -11.32 -17.86 9.59
N LEU A 105 -12.07 -17.69 10.68
CA LEU A 105 -13.49 -17.37 10.64
C LEU A 105 -13.90 -16.46 11.79
N THR A 106 -14.28 -15.24 11.44
CA THR A 106 -14.96 -14.32 12.37
C THR A 106 -16.48 -14.41 12.22
N ARG A 107 -17.14 -15.04 13.20
CA ARG A 107 -18.60 -15.05 13.28
C ARG A 107 -19.07 -13.78 13.96
N MET A 108 -19.80 -12.94 13.23
CA MET A 108 -20.42 -11.73 13.78
C MET A 108 -21.85 -11.55 13.25
N SER A 109 -22.63 -10.72 13.93
CA SER A 109 -24.02 -10.44 13.56
C SER A 109 -24.28 -8.93 13.61
N GLY A 110 -24.81 -8.39 12.51
CA GLY A 110 -25.00 -6.94 12.35
C GLY A 110 -23.77 -6.25 11.75
N GLY A 111 -23.76 -4.92 11.77
CA GLY A 111 -22.72 -4.09 11.17
C GLY A 111 -22.95 -3.74 9.70
N LYS A 112 -22.13 -2.82 9.18
CA LYS A 112 -22.16 -2.43 7.76
C LYS A 112 -21.24 -3.33 6.96
N TRP A 113 -21.81 -4.29 6.25
CA TRP A 113 -21.10 -5.26 5.40
C TRP A 113 -20.11 -4.60 4.42
N CYS A 114 -20.46 -3.43 3.87
CA CYS A 114 -19.59 -2.66 2.97
C CYS A 114 -18.23 -2.31 3.62
N CYS A 115 -18.19 -2.08 4.94
CA CYS A 115 -16.96 -1.76 5.65
C CYS A 115 -16.27 -3.03 6.20
N VAL A 116 -17.06 -4.00 6.66
CA VAL A 116 -16.54 -5.21 7.32
C VAL A 116 -15.87 -6.17 6.34
N MET A 117 -16.46 -6.42 5.17
CA MET A 117 -15.92 -7.38 4.19
C MET A 117 -14.53 -7.02 3.65
N PRO A 118 -14.21 -5.74 3.35
CA PRO A 118 -12.85 -5.39 2.95
C PRO A 118 -11.90 -5.18 4.14
N ALA A 119 -12.41 -5.10 5.38
CA ALA A 119 -11.61 -4.75 6.55
C ALA A 119 -10.47 -5.72 6.83
N GLY A 120 -10.63 -7.01 6.55
CA GLY A 120 -9.58 -8.01 6.71
C GLY A 120 -8.34 -7.66 5.90
N TYR A 121 -8.48 -7.62 4.56
CA TYR A 121 -7.36 -7.31 3.65
C TYR A 121 -6.81 -5.90 3.82
N LEU A 122 -7.68 -4.89 3.95
CA LEU A 122 -7.25 -3.50 4.09
C LEU A 122 -6.56 -3.27 5.43
N GLY A 123 -7.13 -3.81 6.51
CA GLY A 123 -6.58 -3.70 7.86
C GLY A 123 -5.26 -4.46 8.01
N SER A 124 -5.17 -5.69 7.51
CA SER A 124 -3.93 -6.47 7.56
C SER A 124 -2.81 -5.82 6.75
N SER A 125 -3.13 -5.26 5.57
CA SER A 125 -2.16 -4.52 4.75
C SER A 125 -1.67 -3.25 5.44
N PHE A 126 -2.57 -2.52 6.10
CA PHE A 126 -2.24 -1.32 6.85
C PHE A 126 -1.34 -1.62 8.06
N LEU A 127 -1.69 -2.64 8.85
CA LEU A 127 -0.87 -3.07 9.99
C LEU A 127 0.50 -3.58 9.54
N GLY A 128 0.57 -4.31 8.43
CA GLY A 128 1.84 -4.74 7.84
C GLY A 128 2.71 -3.56 7.39
N ALA A 129 2.10 -2.55 6.73
CA ALA A 129 2.81 -1.34 6.36
C ALA A 129 3.31 -0.56 7.59
N LEU A 130 2.52 -0.51 8.67
CA LEU A 130 2.92 0.12 9.92
C LEU A 130 4.10 -0.58 10.59
N MET A 131 4.13 -1.92 10.61
CA MET A 131 5.25 -2.69 11.14
C MET A 131 6.53 -2.46 10.33
N VAL A 132 6.43 -2.44 9.00
CA VAL A 132 7.57 -2.14 8.13
C VAL A 132 8.06 -0.71 8.36
N PHE A 133 7.15 0.26 8.47
CA PHE A 133 7.49 1.65 8.76
C PHE A 133 8.20 1.80 10.12
N ALA A 134 7.66 1.18 11.18
CA ALA A 134 8.27 1.20 12.51
C ALA A 134 9.67 0.57 12.53
N GLY A 135 9.95 -0.39 11.65
CA GLY A 135 11.26 -1.01 11.53
C GLY A 135 12.37 -0.12 10.95
N PHE A 136 12.03 0.96 10.23
CA PHE A 136 13.02 1.86 9.64
C PHE A 136 13.48 2.99 10.58
N ASP A 137 12.78 3.24 11.68
CA ASP A 137 13.10 4.29 12.64
C ASP A 137 13.54 3.69 13.99
N VAL A 138 14.78 3.97 14.39
CA VAL A 138 15.38 3.45 15.64
C VAL A 138 14.64 3.95 16.89
N LEU A 139 13.99 5.14 16.81
CA LEU A 139 13.17 5.65 17.91
C LEU A 139 11.79 4.99 17.96
N ALA A 140 11.19 4.67 16.80
CA ALA A 140 9.91 3.96 16.74
C ALA A 140 10.01 2.49 17.14
N SER A 141 11.17 1.85 16.92
CA SER A 141 11.43 0.46 17.32
C SER A 141 11.73 0.26 18.81
N LYS A 142 12.04 1.34 19.55
CA LYS A 142 12.49 1.29 20.95
C LYS A 142 11.41 1.63 21.98
N ILE A 143 10.36 2.33 21.58
CA ILE A 143 9.19 2.62 22.43
C ILE A 143 8.22 1.42 22.43
#